data_AF-A0A1T5GKV2-F1
#
_entry.id   AF-A0A1T5GKV2-F1
#
_cell.length_a   1.000
_cell.length_b   1.000
_cell.length_c   1.000
_cell.angle_alpha   90.00
_cell.angle_beta   90.00
_cell.angle_gamma   90.00
#
_symmetry.space_group_name_H-M   'P 1'
#
loop_
_entity.id
_entity.type
_entity.pdbx_description
1 polymer ?
#
loop_
_entity_poly.entity_id
_entity_poly.type
_entity_poly.pdbx_seq_one_letter_code
_entity_poly.pdbx_strand_id
1 'polypeptide(L)' 'MSHVNARLTVHGRLLIVDRVAAGRPVAHIAAELGVSRQTAYRWVRRFRAEGAAGL' A
#
# COMPACT_ATOMS: atom_id res chain seq x y z
N MET A 1 17.99 -7.74 9.16
CA MET A 1 16.74 -6.98 9.41
C MET A 1 16.64 -5.86 8.38
N SER A 2 16.10 -6.15 7.19
CA SER A 2 16.08 -5.24 6.04
C SER A 2 14.87 -4.30 6.09
N HIS A 3 15.17 -3.02 6.30
CA HIS A 3 14.34 -1.81 6.11
C HIS A 3 12.84 -1.92 6.39
N VAL A 4 12.47 -1.90 7.67
CA VAL A 4 11.07 -1.75 8.11
C VAL A 4 10.47 -0.41 7.67
N ASN A 5 11.30 0.62 7.51
CA ASN A 5 10.84 1.98 7.22
C ASN A 5 10.65 2.30 5.74
N ALA A 6 11.17 1.50 4.80
CA ALA A 6 10.86 1.65 3.37
C ALA A 6 9.35 1.48 3.11
N ARG A 7 8.68 0.70 3.97
CA ARG A 7 7.25 0.36 3.93
C ARG A 7 6.32 1.54 4.25
N LEU A 8 6.85 2.57 4.92
CA LEU A 8 6.10 3.78 5.29
C LEU A 8 6.34 4.96 4.34
N THR A 9 7.24 4.81 3.37
CA THR A 9 7.50 5.83 2.35
C THR A 9 6.31 5.95 1.40
N VAL A 10 6.07 7.15 0.86
CA VAL A 10 5.05 7.39 -0.16
C VAL A 10 5.19 6.41 -1.33
N HIS A 11 6.42 6.08 -1.72
CA HIS A 11 6.72 5.10 -2.76
C HIS A 11 6.23 3.68 -2.42
N GLY A 12 6.42 3.22 -1.18
CA GLY A 12 5.90 1.93 -0.72
C GLY A 12 4.37 1.88 -0.72
N ARG A 13 3.71 3.00 -0.42
CA ARG A 13 2.24 3.10 -0.47
C ARG A 13 1.72 3.14 -1.91
N LEU A 14 2.41 3.85 -2.81
CA LEU A 14 2.12 3.87 -4.25
C LEU A 14 2.23 2.46 -4.85
N LEU A 15 3.27 1.70 -4.49
CA LEU A 15 3.42 0.31 -4.94
C LEU A 15 2.23 -0.58 -4.56
N ILE A 16 1.60 -0.34 -3.41
CA ILE A 16 0.38 -1.06 -3.03
C ILE A 16 -0.75 -0.70 -3.97
N VAL A 17 -0.97 0.61 -4.17
CA VAL A 17 -2.02 1.13 -5.04
C VAL A 17 -1.88 0.62 -6.47
N ASP A 18 -0.69 0.70 -7.05
CA ASP A 18 -0.42 0.25 -8.42
C ASP A 18 -0.69 -1.25 -8.59
N ARG A 19 -0.26 -2.07 -7.63
CA ARG A 19 -0.50 -3.52 -7.69
C ARG A 19 -1.97 -3.88 -7.51
N VAL A 20 -2.69 -3.12 -6.69
CA VAL A 20 -4.15 -3.28 -6.55
C VAL A 20 -4.87 -2.85 -7.83
N ALA A 21 -4.43 -1.78 -8.49
CA ALA A 21 -4.95 -1.34 -9.78
C ALA A 21 -4.67 -2.39 -10.89
N ALA A 22 -3.54 -3.10 -10.80
CA ALA A 22 -3.24 -4.25 -11.65
C ALA A 22 -4.04 -5.53 -11.32
N GLY A 23 -5.03 -5.45 -10.42
CA GLY A 23 -5.95 -6.54 -10.10
C GLY A 23 -5.42 -7.53 -9.04
N ARG A 24 -4.26 -7.27 -8.42
CA ARG A 24 -3.75 -8.15 -7.37
C ARG A 24 -4.50 -7.93 -6.04
N PRO A 25 -4.80 -8.99 -5.27
CA PRO A 25 -5.45 -8.84 -3.97
C PRO A 25 -4.60 -8.08 -2.95
N VAL A 26 -5.20 -7.10 -2.27
CA VAL A 26 -4.57 -6.27 -1.22
C VAL A 26 -3.87 -7.12 -0.15
N ALA A 27 -4.48 -8.25 0.22
CA ALA A 27 -3.95 -9.13 1.27
C ALA A 27 -2.58 -9.74 0.93
N HIS A 28 -2.38 -10.14 -0.33
CA HIS A 28 -1.12 -10.72 -0.79
C HIS A 28 -0.04 -9.64 -0.85
N ILE A 29 -0.38 -8.47 -1.40
CA ILE A 29 0.53 -7.33 -1.50
C ILE A 29 0.95 -6.85 -0.10
N ALA A 30 0.02 -6.82 0.86
CA ALA A 30 0.29 -6.45 2.24
C ALA A 30 1.28 -7.42 2.90
N ALA A 31 1.12 -8.73 2.68
CA ALA A 31 2.04 -9.75 3.18
C ALA A 31 3.44 -9.62 2.55
N GLU A 32 3.53 -9.43 1.23
CA GLU A 32 4.80 -9.21 0.50
C GLU A 32 5.56 -7.98 1.00
N LEU A 33 4.83 -6.91 1.31
CA LEU A 33 5.41 -5.65 1.75
C LEU A 33 5.55 -5.56 3.28
N GLY A 34 5.11 -6.57 4.03
CA GLY A 34 5.22 -6.61 5.49
C GLY A 34 4.39 -5.56 6.21
N VAL A 35 3.22 -5.21 5.66
CA VAL A 35 2.24 -4.30 6.28
C VAL A 35 0.97 -5.06 6.65
N SER A 36 0.23 -4.57 7.64
CA SER A 36 -1.06 -5.17 7.96
C SER A 36 -2.05 -4.94 6.81
N ARG A 37 -2.93 -5.91 6.58
CA ARG A 37 -4.02 -5.81 5.59
C ARG A 37 -4.86 -4.56 5.82
N GLN A 38 -5.15 -4.23 7.08
CA GLN A 38 -5.96 -3.07 7.45
C GLN A 38 -5.27 -1.75 7.06
N THR A 39 -3.95 -1.64 7.26
CA THR A 39 -3.18 -0.46 6.84
C THR A 39 -3.18 -0.32 5.31
N ALA A 40 -2.95 -1.42 4.58
CA ALA A 40 -2.98 -1.41 3.13
C ALA A 40 -4.37 -0.99 2.59
N TYR A 41 -5.46 -1.52 3.16
CA TYR A 41 -6.83 -1.10 2.79
C TYR A 41 -7.08 0.38 3.07
N ARG A 42 -6.59 0.91 4.20
CA ARG A 42 -6.72 2.33 4.53
C ARG A 42 -6.07 3.22 3.47
N TRP A 43 -4.85 2.88 3.04
CA TRP A 43 -4.13 3.63 2.00
C TRP A 43 -4.83 3.56 0.66
N VAL A 44 -5.27 2.37 0.23
CA VAL A 44 -6.02 2.21 -1.03
C VAL A 44 -7.32 3.02 -1.01
N ARG A 45 -8.07 2.98 0.12
CA ARG A 45 -9.31 3.75 0.26
C ARG A 45 -9.03 5.24 0.17
N ARG A 46 -7.98 5.72 0.85
CA ARG A 46 -7.62 7.14 0.87
C ARG A 46 -7.13 7.62 -0.49
N PHE A 47 -6.32 6.82 -1.18
CA PHE A 47 -5.92 7.11 -2.56
C PHE A 47 -7.11 7.19 -3.52
N ARG A 48 -8.11 6.32 -3.37
CA ARG A 48 -9.33 6.39 -4.19
C ARG A 48 -10.17 7.66 -3.94
N ALA A 49 -10.09 8.24 -2.73
CA ALA A 49 -10.84 9.42 -2.34
C ALA A 49 -10.09 10.73 -2.65
N GLU A 50 -8.78 10.77 -2.37
CA GLU A 50 -7.95 11.99 -2.38
C GLU A 50 -6.85 11.96 -3.46
N GLY A 51 -6.73 10.85 -4.23
CA GLY A 51 -5.65 10.66 -5.18
C GLY A 51 -4.28 10.56 -4.49
N ALA A 52 -3.24 11.06 -5.16
CA ALA A 52 -1.88 11.06 -4.61
C ALA A 52 -1.74 11.86 -3.29
N ALA A 53 -2.62 12.84 -3.04
CA ALA A 53 -2.64 13.59 -1.78
C ALA A 53 -3.06 12.74 -0.57
N GLY A 54 -3.70 11.59 -0.83
CA GLY A 54 -4.15 10.64 0.19
C GLY A 54 -3.13 9.59 0.63
N LEU A 55 -1.94 9.55 0.02
CA LEU A 55 -0.88 8.58 0.32
C LEU A 55 0.16 9.14 1.27
#